data_AF-A0A5C7A9T8-F1
#
_entry.id   AF-A0A5C7A9T8-F1
#
_cell.length_a   1.000
_cell.length_b   1.000
_cell.length_c   1.000
_cell.angle_alpha   90.00
_cell.angle_beta   90.00
_cell.angle_gamma   90.00
#
_symmetry.space_group_name_H-M   'P 1'
#
loop_
_entity.id
_entity.type
_entity.pdbx_description
1 polymer ?
#
loop_
_entity_poly.entity_id
_entity_poly.type
_entity_poly.pdbx_seq_one_letter_code
_entity_poly.pdbx_strand_id
1 'polypeptide(L)'
;MTFLHRAAQLAALSAAVLLVGCASPARTDQMQVSSSLQVRTAASQSELKENIGIKDVTGGKDTNPMWVSNVSSADFERALEASLKDAGLLSGNRQGSKYTLTADMKKLDQPLFGASMTVTATVKYTLVERATGKAVFERDVAVPFTAEWNAAFLGTERLKLANEGAIRSNITQLINDLVALKVASAGVQLTK
;
A
#
# COMPACT_ATOMS: atom_id res chain seq x y z
N MET A 1 -53.74 -21.46 -13.30
CA MET A 1 -52.36 -21.90 -12.97
C MET A 1 -51.26 -21.24 -13.81
N THR A 2 -51.51 -20.83 -15.05
CA THR A 2 -50.52 -20.18 -15.95
C THR A 2 -50.10 -18.75 -15.54
N PHE A 3 -51.01 -17.96 -14.96
CA PHE A 3 -50.69 -16.61 -14.47
C PHE A 3 -49.76 -16.60 -13.25
N LEU A 4 -49.92 -17.54 -12.31
CA LEU A 4 -49.00 -17.68 -11.17
C LEU A 4 -47.59 -18.10 -11.60
N HIS A 5 -47.47 -18.96 -12.62
CA HIS A 5 -46.16 -19.36 -13.16
C HIS A 5 -45.45 -18.20 -13.87
N ARG A 6 -46.17 -17.38 -14.63
CA ARG A 6 -45.59 -16.19 -15.28
C ARG A 6 -45.15 -15.13 -14.27
N ALA A 7 -45.94 -14.90 -13.20
CA ALA A 7 -45.56 -13.99 -12.13
C ALA A 7 -44.33 -14.49 -11.34
N ALA A 8 -44.26 -15.79 -11.06
CA ALA A 8 -43.09 -16.40 -10.43
C ALA A 8 -41.83 -16.36 -11.32
N GLN A 9 -41.97 -16.55 -12.64
CA GLN A 9 -40.86 -16.44 -13.60
C GLN A 9 -40.36 -15.00 -13.75
N LEU A 10 -41.25 -14.00 -13.75
CA LEU A 10 -40.89 -12.57 -13.76
C LEU A 10 -40.20 -12.15 -12.45
N ALA A 11 -40.65 -12.67 -11.29
CA ALA A 11 -40.00 -12.43 -10.00
C ALA A 11 -38.61 -13.07 -9.91
N ALA A 12 -38.43 -14.29 -10.44
CA ALA A 12 -37.15 -14.98 -10.47
C ALA A 12 -36.12 -14.30 -11.41
N LEU A 13 -36.58 -13.74 -12.55
CA LEU A 13 -35.71 -12.99 -13.45
C LEU A 13 -35.29 -11.62 -12.87
N SER A 14 -36.14 -11.03 -12.03
CA SER A 14 -35.85 -9.76 -11.33
C SER A 14 -34.85 -9.93 -10.19
N ALA A 15 -34.82 -11.10 -9.53
CA ALA A 15 -33.88 -11.39 -8.45
C ALA A 15 -32.44 -11.66 -8.95
N ALA A 16 -32.27 -12.10 -10.19
CA ALA A 16 -30.96 -12.41 -10.78
C ALA A 16 -30.12 -11.16 -11.13
N VAL A 17 -30.76 -10.00 -11.33
CA VAL A 17 -30.06 -8.74 -11.68
C VAL A 17 -29.47 -8.04 -10.44
N LEU A 18 -29.92 -8.39 -9.23
CA LEU A 18 -29.45 -7.76 -7.99
C LEU A 18 -28.20 -8.40 -7.37
N LEU A 19 -27.65 -9.46 -7.98
CA LEU A 19 -26.50 -10.21 -7.45
C LEU A 19 -25.15 -9.85 -8.08
N VAL A 20 -25.08 -8.82 -8.93
CA VAL A 20 -23.80 -8.32 -9.46
C VAL A 20 -23.15 -7.36 -8.46
N GLY A 21 -22.87 -7.87 -7.26
CA GLY A 21 -22.05 -7.21 -6.25
C GLY A 21 -20.66 -7.84 -6.21
N CYS A 22 -19.95 -7.84 -7.34
CA CYS A 22 -18.53 -8.23 -7.32
C CYS A 22 -17.80 -7.31 -6.33
N ALA A 23 -17.08 -7.91 -5.39
CA ALA A 23 -16.27 -7.20 -4.41
C ALA A 23 -15.49 -6.06 -5.10
N SER A 24 -15.77 -4.82 -4.70
CA SER A 24 -15.12 -3.67 -5.33
C SER A 24 -13.61 -3.69 -5.00
N PRO A 25 -12.74 -3.35 -5.96
CA PRO A 25 -11.30 -3.26 -5.71
C PRO A 25 -10.98 -2.18 -4.67
N ALA A 26 -9.81 -2.26 -4.04
CA ALA A 26 -9.34 -1.23 -3.12
C ALA A 26 -9.18 0.11 -3.86
N ARG A 27 -9.44 1.21 -3.15
CA ARG A 27 -9.34 2.56 -3.67
C ARG A 27 -7.95 3.11 -3.41
N THR A 28 -7.23 3.43 -4.47
CA THR A 28 -5.83 3.86 -4.40
C THR A 28 -5.64 5.15 -3.61
N ASP A 29 -6.55 6.11 -3.72
CA ASP A 29 -6.54 7.37 -2.97
C ASP A 29 -6.65 7.14 -1.46
N GLN A 30 -7.39 6.11 -1.04
CA GLN A 30 -7.54 5.74 0.36
C GLN A 30 -6.32 4.98 0.92
N MET A 31 -5.35 4.61 0.07
CA MET A 31 -4.08 4.03 0.51
C MET A 31 -2.96 5.07 0.68
N GLN A 32 -3.16 6.28 0.16
CA GLN A 32 -2.15 7.33 0.18
C GLN A 32 -1.99 7.94 1.57
N VAL A 33 -0.78 8.42 1.86
CA VAL A 33 -0.43 9.14 3.07
C VAL A 33 -0.43 10.63 2.79
N SER A 34 -1.18 11.38 3.58
CA SER A 34 -1.06 12.83 3.68
C SER A 34 -0.07 13.16 4.79
N SER A 35 1.17 13.47 4.40
CA SER A 35 2.29 13.74 5.30
C SER A 35 2.10 15.04 6.05
N SER A 36 2.34 15.01 7.37
CA SER A 36 2.31 16.19 8.23
C SER A 36 3.44 17.17 7.89
N LEU A 37 3.31 18.41 8.37
CA LEU A 37 4.36 19.41 8.20
C LEU A 37 5.69 18.95 8.80
N GLN A 38 5.65 18.27 9.96
CA GLN A 38 6.85 17.77 10.63
C GLN A 38 7.60 16.75 9.77
N VAL A 39 6.88 15.82 9.12
CA VAL A 39 7.47 14.83 8.21
C VAL A 39 8.13 15.51 7.01
N ARG A 40 7.43 16.47 6.39
CA ARG A 40 7.97 17.21 5.23
C ARG A 40 9.20 18.04 5.60
N THR A 41 9.21 18.66 6.78
CA THR A 41 10.39 19.38 7.29
C THR A 41 11.56 18.41 7.48
N ALA A 42 11.36 17.27 8.12
CA ALA A 42 12.40 16.26 8.28
C ALA A 42 12.93 15.75 6.93
N ALA A 43 12.04 15.45 5.98
CA ALA A 43 12.40 15.06 4.62
C ALA A 43 13.26 16.14 3.93
N SER A 44 12.92 17.43 4.10
CA SER A 44 13.66 18.54 3.50
C SER A 44 15.10 18.68 4.00
N GLN A 45 15.40 18.12 5.18
CA GLN A 45 16.73 18.11 5.80
C GLN A 45 17.48 16.79 5.55
N SER A 46 16.83 15.79 4.96
CA SER A 46 17.41 14.49 4.64
C SER A 46 18.10 14.50 3.27
N GLU A 47 19.12 13.66 3.10
CA GLU A 47 19.73 13.39 1.79
C GLU A 47 18.76 12.73 0.80
N LEU A 48 17.64 12.20 1.29
CA LEU A 48 16.62 11.52 0.47
C LEU A 48 15.65 12.51 -0.18
N LYS A 49 15.68 13.80 0.17
CA LYS A 49 14.81 14.83 -0.40
C LYS A 49 14.79 14.75 -1.93
N GLU A 50 13.62 14.55 -2.51
CA GLU A 50 13.39 14.47 -3.96
C GLU A 50 14.37 13.56 -4.74
N ASN A 51 14.88 12.53 -4.08
CA ASN A 51 15.98 11.70 -4.60
C ASN A 51 15.69 10.19 -4.60
N ILE A 52 14.47 9.79 -4.25
CA ILE A 52 14.02 8.39 -4.34
C ILE A 52 13.26 8.18 -5.65
N GLY A 53 13.72 7.24 -6.48
CA GLY A 53 12.92 6.65 -7.54
C GLY A 53 12.42 5.28 -7.11
N ILE A 54 11.15 4.96 -7.37
CA ILE A 54 10.70 3.56 -7.21
C ILE A 54 11.43 2.71 -8.26
N LYS A 55 11.80 1.47 -7.93
CA LYS A 55 12.36 0.50 -8.87
C LYS A 55 11.28 -0.47 -9.27
N ASP A 56 10.69 -1.13 -8.29
CA ASP A 56 9.69 -2.17 -8.46
C ASP A 56 8.79 -2.26 -7.22
N VAL A 57 7.55 -2.69 -7.43
CA VAL A 57 6.55 -2.96 -6.40
C VAL A 57 5.86 -4.29 -6.70
N THR A 58 6.02 -5.26 -5.82
CA THR A 58 5.55 -6.63 -6.02
C THR A 58 4.73 -7.14 -4.84
N GLY A 59 4.07 -8.29 -5.02
CA GLY A 59 3.34 -9.00 -3.97
C GLY A 59 1.82 -8.95 -4.13
N GLY A 60 1.24 -7.91 -4.75
CA GLY A 60 -0.22 -7.78 -4.92
C GLY A 60 -0.88 -8.90 -5.75
N LYS A 61 -2.21 -8.83 -5.88
CA LYS A 61 -3.05 -9.85 -6.56
C LYS A 61 -2.50 -10.31 -7.92
N ASP A 62 -1.89 -9.40 -8.68
CA ASP A 62 -1.36 -9.67 -10.02
C ASP A 62 -0.10 -10.53 -10.02
N THR A 63 0.63 -10.55 -8.90
CA THR A 63 1.95 -11.20 -8.77
C THR A 63 1.95 -12.42 -7.85
N ASN A 64 0.89 -12.62 -7.06
CA ASN A 64 0.70 -13.83 -6.25
C ASN A 64 -0.79 -14.24 -6.16
N PRO A 65 -1.22 -15.32 -6.86
CA PRO A 65 -2.62 -15.76 -6.89
C PRO A 65 -3.18 -16.20 -5.54
N MET A 66 -2.32 -16.52 -4.56
CA MET A 66 -2.74 -16.90 -3.21
C MET A 66 -3.34 -15.71 -2.43
N TRP A 67 -3.23 -14.50 -2.97
CA TRP A 67 -3.69 -13.30 -2.32
C TRP A 67 -5.13 -13.02 -2.72
N VAL A 68 -6.04 -13.18 -1.76
CA VAL A 68 -7.42 -12.68 -1.86
C VAL A 68 -7.49 -11.15 -1.67
N SER A 69 -6.35 -10.47 -1.87
CA SER A 69 -6.21 -9.04 -1.71
C SER A 69 -6.97 -8.29 -2.80
N ASN A 70 -7.75 -7.29 -2.41
CA ASN A 70 -8.28 -6.29 -3.34
C ASN A 70 -7.25 -5.21 -3.70
N VAL A 71 -5.98 -5.36 -3.30
CA VAL A 71 -4.87 -4.45 -3.60
C VAL A 71 -3.99 -5.06 -4.69
N SER A 72 -3.97 -4.42 -5.86
CA SER A 72 -3.04 -4.76 -6.94
C SER A 72 -1.65 -4.18 -6.67
N SER A 73 -0.62 -4.75 -7.28
CA SER A 73 0.75 -4.19 -7.19
C SER A 73 0.79 -2.78 -7.79
N ALA A 74 0.03 -2.54 -8.87
CA ALA A 74 -0.07 -1.23 -9.51
C ALA A 74 -0.78 -0.19 -8.64
N ASP A 75 -1.83 -0.57 -7.90
CA ASP A 75 -2.47 0.33 -6.94
C ASP A 75 -1.53 0.65 -5.78
N PHE A 76 -0.80 -0.35 -5.28
CA PHE A 76 0.18 -0.14 -4.22
C PHE A 76 1.32 0.80 -4.69
N GLU A 77 1.87 0.59 -5.88
CA GLU A 77 2.89 1.47 -6.46
C GLU A 77 2.41 2.92 -6.56
N ARG A 78 1.22 3.13 -7.11
CA ARG A 78 0.62 4.47 -7.22
C ARG A 78 0.43 5.13 -5.85
N ALA A 79 -0.02 4.37 -4.85
CA ALA A 79 -0.17 4.90 -3.49
C ALA A 79 1.18 5.26 -2.85
N LEU A 80 2.20 4.42 -3.05
CA LEU A 80 3.55 4.64 -2.55
C LEU A 80 4.19 5.88 -3.20
N GLU A 81 4.12 6.00 -4.52
CA GLU A 81 4.65 7.17 -5.25
C GLU A 81 3.98 8.47 -4.80
N ALA A 82 2.64 8.49 -4.75
CA ALA A 82 1.91 9.67 -4.31
C ALA A 82 2.27 10.08 -2.86
N SER A 83 2.42 9.09 -1.97
CA SER A 83 2.79 9.33 -0.57
C SER A 83 4.22 9.85 -0.42
N LEU A 84 5.19 9.28 -1.16
CA LEU A 84 6.58 9.76 -1.16
C LEU A 84 6.70 11.15 -1.79
N LYS A 85 5.91 11.44 -2.83
CA LYS A 85 5.82 12.77 -3.43
C LYS A 85 5.29 13.77 -2.42
N ASP A 86 4.23 13.41 -1.73
CA ASP A 86 3.64 14.25 -0.69
C ASP A 86 4.63 14.50 0.48
N ALA A 87 5.41 13.48 0.88
CA ALA A 87 6.47 13.64 1.86
C ALA A 87 7.67 14.48 1.38
N GLY A 88 7.79 14.78 0.07
CA GLY A 88 8.95 15.48 -0.50
C GLY A 88 10.19 14.59 -0.72
N LEU A 89 9.99 13.27 -0.80
CA LEU A 89 11.04 12.27 -0.97
C LEU A 89 11.15 11.75 -2.41
N LEU A 90 10.03 11.70 -3.15
CA LEU A 90 10.01 11.17 -4.51
C LEU A 90 10.75 12.11 -5.47
N SER A 91 11.61 11.52 -6.31
CA SER A 91 12.29 12.26 -7.37
C SER A 91 11.36 12.59 -8.53
N GLY A 92 11.50 13.80 -9.08
CA GLY A 92 10.83 14.20 -10.32
C GLY A 92 11.30 13.42 -11.55
N ASN A 93 12.48 12.78 -11.49
CA ASN A 93 12.99 11.90 -12.53
C ASN A 93 13.42 10.56 -11.94
N ARG A 94 12.58 9.53 -12.13
CA ARG A 94 12.81 8.17 -11.63
C ARG A 94 14.16 7.59 -12.08
N GLN A 95 14.61 7.85 -13.31
CA GLN A 95 15.89 7.33 -13.82
C GLN A 95 17.11 8.11 -13.30
N GLY A 96 16.94 9.40 -13.02
CA GLY A 96 17.99 10.28 -12.48
C GLY A 96 18.12 10.24 -10.96
N SER A 97 17.23 9.54 -10.26
CA SER A 97 17.24 9.43 -8.80
C SER A 97 18.56 8.84 -8.27
N LYS A 98 19.09 9.44 -7.19
CA LYS A 98 20.28 8.91 -6.50
C LYS A 98 19.98 7.57 -5.83
N TYR A 99 18.77 7.39 -5.30
CA TYR A 99 18.35 6.18 -4.62
C TYR A 99 17.20 5.49 -5.33
N THR A 100 17.22 4.16 -5.32
CA THR A 100 16.15 3.32 -5.86
C THR A 100 15.49 2.52 -4.76
N LEU A 101 14.16 2.63 -4.63
CA LEU A 101 13.36 1.92 -3.64
C LEU A 101 12.65 0.73 -4.28
N THR A 102 12.79 -0.45 -3.70
CA THR A 102 11.98 -1.63 -4.01
C THR A 102 11.02 -1.90 -2.86
N ALA A 103 9.77 -2.21 -3.18
CA ALA A 103 8.77 -2.65 -2.20
C ALA A 103 8.27 -4.05 -2.58
N ASP A 104 8.50 -5.03 -1.74
CA ASP A 104 8.10 -6.41 -1.98
C ASP A 104 7.14 -6.84 -0.87
N MET A 105 5.85 -6.82 -1.19
CA MET A 105 4.83 -7.24 -0.23
C MET A 105 4.90 -8.76 -0.11
N LYS A 106 5.33 -9.22 1.07
CA LYS A 106 5.55 -10.65 1.36
C LYS A 106 4.26 -11.35 1.76
N LYS A 107 3.39 -10.62 2.45
CA LYS A 107 2.19 -11.19 3.07
C LYS A 107 1.13 -10.12 3.28
N LEU A 108 -0.13 -10.53 3.19
CA LEU A 108 -1.27 -9.77 3.64
C LEU A 108 -2.16 -10.65 4.52
N ASP A 109 -2.06 -10.43 5.83
CA ASP A 109 -2.84 -11.16 6.82
C ASP A 109 -4.20 -10.50 7.01
N GLN A 110 -5.27 -11.27 6.77
CA GLN A 110 -6.65 -10.82 6.84
C GLN A 110 -7.49 -11.79 7.69
N PRO A 111 -8.52 -11.30 8.41
CA PRO A 111 -9.42 -12.17 9.15
C PRO A 111 -10.40 -12.84 8.17
N LEU A 112 -10.74 -14.11 8.43
CA LEU A 112 -11.76 -14.82 7.64
C LEU A 112 -13.19 -14.36 8.00
N PHE A 113 -13.40 -13.92 9.23
CA PHE A 113 -14.68 -13.41 9.75
C PHE A 113 -14.43 -12.51 10.96
N GLY A 114 -15.34 -11.57 11.23
CA GLY A 114 -15.21 -10.64 12.35
C GLY A 114 -16.17 -9.45 12.27
N ALA A 115 -16.49 -8.87 13.42
CA ALA A 115 -17.25 -7.61 13.47
C ALA A 115 -16.36 -6.45 12.98
N SER A 116 -15.22 -6.25 13.64
CA SER A 116 -14.10 -5.42 13.14
C SER A 116 -13.16 -6.26 12.29
N MET A 117 -12.48 -5.63 11.33
CA MET A 117 -11.56 -6.28 10.39
C MET A 117 -10.14 -5.74 10.60
N THR A 118 -9.22 -6.58 11.07
CA THR A 118 -7.80 -6.20 11.26
C THR A 118 -6.92 -6.83 10.20
N VAL A 119 -6.26 -5.99 9.40
CA VAL A 119 -5.37 -6.43 8.33
C VAL A 119 -3.93 -6.01 8.62
N THR A 120 -2.97 -6.89 8.33
CA THR A 120 -1.54 -6.56 8.40
C THR A 120 -0.87 -6.85 7.06
N ALA A 121 -0.35 -5.80 6.42
CA ALA A 121 0.52 -5.94 5.25
C ALA A 121 1.97 -6.02 5.71
N THR A 122 2.67 -7.09 5.35
CA THR A 122 4.12 -7.24 5.54
C THR A 122 4.82 -6.90 4.25
N VAL A 123 5.58 -5.80 4.23
CA VAL A 123 6.31 -5.32 3.06
C VAL A 123 7.79 -5.23 3.39
N LYS A 124 8.61 -5.89 2.58
CA LYS A 124 10.07 -5.70 2.58
C LYS A 124 10.40 -4.49 1.72
N TYR A 125 11.02 -3.49 2.32
CA TYR A 125 11.54 -2.32 1.61
C TYR A 125 13.05 -2.39 1.54
N THR A 126 13.59 -2.07 0.37
CA THR A 126 15.03 -1.97 0.15
C THR A 126 15.35 -0.69 -0.63
N LEU A 127 16.11 0.21 -0.02
CA LEU A 127 16.63 1.42 -0.64
C LEU A 127 18.09 1.22 -1.00
N VAL A 128 18.42 1.37 -2.27
CA VAL A 128 19.77 1.18 -2.81
C VAL A 128 20.29 2.49 -3.38
N GLU A 129 21.52 2.86 -3.05
CA GLU A 129 22.22 3.95 -3.74
C GLU A 129 22.62 3.48 -5.15
N ARG A 130 22.12 4.18 -6.18
CA ARG A 130 22.28 3.78 -7.58
C ARG A 130 23.75 3.69 -8.01
N ALA A 131 24.58 4.63 -7.56
CA ALA A 131 25.98 4.73 -7.99
C ALA A 131 26.83 3.55 -7.50
N THR A 132 26.56 3.07 -6.28
CA THR A 132 27.36 2.02 -5.63
C THR A 132 26.68 0.66 -5.62
N GLY A 133 25.37 0.60 -5.85
CA GLY A 133 24.56 -0.60 -5.69
C GLY A 133 24.39 -1.03 -4.23
N LYS A 134 24.86 -0.23 -3.26
CA LYS A 134 24.80 -0.56 -1.83
C LYS A 134 23.41 -0.29 -1.27
N ALA A 135 22.86 -1.26 -0.55
CA ALA A 135 21.67 -1.05 0.27
C ALA A 135 21.99 -0.08 1.42
N VAL A 136 21.27 1.05 1.47
CA VAL A 136 21.38 2.07 2.52
C VAL A 136 20.23 1.97 3.53
N PHE A 137 19.17 1.25 3.18
CA PHE A 137 18.07 0.88 4.07
C PHE A 137 17.47 -0.45 3.60
N GLU A 138 17.21 -1.34 4.55
CA GLU A 138 16.48 -2.58 4.31
C GLU A 138 15.66 -2.91 5.56
N ARG A 139 14.35 -3.08 5.41
CA ARG A 139 13.48 -3.40 6.55
C ARG A 139 12.17 -4.06 6.11
N ASP A 140 11.71 -5.00 6.93
CA ASP A 140 10.34 -5.49 6.88
C ASP A 140 9.43 -4.61 7.75
N VAL A 141 8.37 -4.09 7.16
CA VAL A 141 7.34 -3.29 7.83
C VAL A 141 6.06 -4.13 7.88
N ALA A 142 5.54 -4.35 9.09
CA ALA A 142 4.32 -5.11 9.35
C ALA A 142 3.50 -4.40 10.43
N VAL A 143 2.79 -3.35 10.04
CA VAL A 143 1.95 -2.56 10.96
C VAL A 143 0.47 -2.90 10.70
N PRO A 144 -0.31 -3.27 11.73
CA PRO A 144 -1.73 -3.61 11.55
C PRO A 144 -2.58 -2.35 11.36
N PHE A 145 -3.74 -2.54 10.71
CA PHE A 145 -4.82 -1.56 10.68
C PHE A 145 -6.15 -2.26 10.91
N THR A 146 -7.01 -1.67 11.72
CA THR A 146 -8.36 -2.19 12.01
C THR A 146 -9.43 -1.26 11.46
N ALA A 147 -10.29 -1.79 10.59
CA ALA A 147 -11.57 -1.16 10.29
C ALA A 147 -12.61 -1.61 11.32
N GLU A 148 -13.13 -0.66 12.09
CA GLU A 148 -14.11 -0.95 13.14
C GLU A 148 -15.44 -1.46 12.58
N TRP A 149 -16.21 -2.14 13.43
CA TRP A 149 -17.49 -2.76 13.06
C TRP A 149 -18.50 -1.78 12.45
N ASN A 150 -18.44 -0.50 12.84
CA ASN A 150 -19.32 0.56 12.35
C ASN A 150 -18.75 1.32 11.14
N ALA A 151 -17.57 0.94 10.63
CA ALA A 151 -16.94 1.61 9.48
C ALA A 151 -17.69 1.35 8.16
N ALA A 152 -18.37 0.20 8.04
CA ALA A 152 -19.29 -0.09 6.95
C ALA A 152 -20.30 -1.17 7.38
N PHE A 153 -21.49 -1.17 6.77
CA PHE A 153 -22.53 -2.18 7.06
C PHE A 153 -22.13 -3.57 6.54
N LEU A 154 -21.62 -3.65 5.31
CA LEU A 154 -21.19 -4.91 4.67
C LEU A 154 -19.76 -5.28 5.09
N GLY A 155 -19.56 -6.54 5.50
CA GLY A 155 -18.26 -7.04 5.95
C GLY A 155 -17.17 -7.01 4.87
N THR A 156 -17.54 -7.21 3.60
CA THR A 156 -16.64 -7.10 2.46
C THR A 156 -16.11 -5.68 2.28
N GLU A 157 -16.95 -4.66 2.47
CA GLU A 157 -16.52 -3.25 2.43
C GLU A 157 -15.63 -2.91 3.65
N ARG A 158 -15.93 -3.45 4.84
CA ARG A 158 -15.02 -3.30 6.00
C ARG A 158 -13.66 -3.93 5.74
N LEU A 159 -13.62 -5.12 5.14
CA LEU A 159 -12.36 -5.78 4.80
C LEU A 159 -11.56 -4.97 3.76
N LYS A 160 -12.24 -4.38 2.77
CA LYS A 160 -11.62 -3.44 1.83
C LYS A 160 -11.04 -2.21 2.54
N LEU A 161 -11.80 -1.57 3.43
CA LEU A 161 -11.30 -0.45 4.24
C LEU A 161 -10.08 -0.85 5.08
N ALA A 162 -10.09 -2.05 5.65
CA ALA A 162 -8.97 -2.57 6.41
C ALA A 162 -7.73 -2.80 5.54
N ASN A 163 -7.89 -3.31 4.32
CA ASN A 163 -6.81 -3.43 3.34
C ASN A 163 -6.23 -2.07 2.95
N GLU A 164 -7.09 -1.11 2.62
CA GLU A 164 -6.68 0.26 2.27
C GLU A 164 -5.87 0.89 3.41
N GLY A 165 -6.38 0.76 4.64
CA GLY A 165 -5.72 1.28 5.83
C GLY A 165 -4.42 0.57 6.19
N ALA A 166 -4.32 -0.74 5.98
CA ALA A 166 -3.09 -1.49 6.24
C ALA A 166 -1.94 -1.03 5.33
N ILE A 167 -2.23 -0.82 4.04
CA ILE A 167 -1.25 -0.27 3.10
C ILE A 167 -0.84 1.15 3.50
N ARG A 168 -1.81 2.02 3.81
CA ARG A 168 -1.54 3.38 4.28
C ARG A 168 -0.68 3.43 5.54
N SER A 169 -1.00 2.62 6.55
CA SER A 169 -0.21 2.50 7.79
C SER A 169 1.21 2.01 7.50
N ASN A 170 1.35 1.05 6.59
CA ASN A 170 2.64 0.52 6.19
C ASN A 170 3.51 1.59 5.49
N ILE A 171 2.95 2.33 4.53
CA ILE A 171 3.64 3.45 3.85
C ILE A 171 3.98 4.56 4.85
N THR A 172 3.08 4.86 5.80
CA THR A 172 3.33 5.86 6.85
C THR A 172 4.56 5.50 7.66
N GLN A 173 4.68 4.23 8.07
CA GLN A 173 5.83 3.76 8.82
C GLN A 173 7.12 3.82 7.98
N LEU A 174 7.08 3.42 6.70
CA LEU A 174 8.22 3.57 5.80
C LEU A 174 8.69 5.02 5.74
N ILE A 175 7.78 5.98 5.50
CA ILE A 175 8.15 7.40 5.40
C ILE A 175 8.82 7.89 6.67
N ASN A 176 8.28 7.53 7.84
CA ASN A 176 8.88 7.87 9.13
C ASN A 176 10.30 7.30 9.28
N ASP A 177 10.53 6.05 8.85
CA ASP A 177 11.85 5.44 8.88
C ASP A 177 12.84 6.14 7.93
N LEU A 178 12.38 6.48 6.72
CA LEU A 178 13.19 7.14 5.70
C LEU A 178 13.62 8.55 6.12
N VAL A 179 12.72 9.36 6.69
CA VAL A 179 13.08 10.71 7.15
C VAL A 179 13.98 10.71 8.38
N ALA A 180 13.96 9.61 9.17
CA ALA A 180 14.87 9.41 10.29
C ALA A 180 16.22 8.81 9.88
N LEU A 181 16.35 8.32 8.64
CA LEU A 181 17.57 7.67 8.15
C LEU A 181 18.71 8.68 8.04
N LYS A 182 19.80 8.41 8.76
CA LYS A 182 21.09 9.09 8.56
C LYS A 182 21.90 8.29 7.56
N VAL A 183 21.86 8.68 6.29
CA VAL A 183 22.74 8.08 5.29
C VAL A 183 24.15 8.58 5.57
N ALA A 184 25.03 7.72 6.10
CA ALA A 184 26.44 8.06 6.22
C ALA A 184 26.99 8.19 4.81
N SER A 185 27.38 9.40 4.40
CA SER A 185 28.10 9.63 3.16
C SER A 185 29.33 8.73 3.14
N ALA A 186 29.41 7.84 2.17
CA ALA A 186 30.56 6.97 1.99
C ALA A 186 31.76 7.84 1.58
N GLY A 187 32.59 8.20 2.56
CA GLY A 187 33.68 9.13 2.33
C GLY A 187 34.60 9.40 3.51
N VAL A 188 34.97 8.40 4.32
CA VAL A 188 36.23 8.43 5.08
C VAL A 188 36.76 7.00 5.19
N GLN A 189 37.81 6.70 4.41
CA GLN A 189 38.71 5.61 4.74
C GLN A 189 39.40 5.95 6.06
N LEU A 190 39.27 5.10 7.08
CA LEU A 190 40.15 5.15 8.23
C LEU A 190 41.39 4.31 7.95
N THR A 191 42.39 4.99 7.40
CA THR A 191 43.78 4.61 7.48
C THR A 191 44.23 4.83 8.93
N LYS A 192 44.44 3.75 9.69
CA LYS A 192 45.72 3.35 10.33
C LYS A 192 45.48 2.26 11.37
#